data_AF-A0A7S3KTA3-F1
#
_entry.id   AF-A0A7S3KTA3-F1
#
_cell.length_a   1.000
_cell.length_b   1.000
_cell.length_c   1.000
_cell.angle_alpha   90.00
_cell.angle_beta   90.00
_cell.angle_gamma   90.00
#
_symmetry.space_group_name_H-M   'P 1'
#
loop_
_entity.id
_entity.type
_entity.pdbx_description
1 polymer ?
#
loop_
_entity_poly.entity_id
_entity_poly.type
_entity_poly.pdbx_seq_one_letter_code
_entity_poly.pdbx_strand_id
1 'polypeptide(L)'
;MHLPYIKKIFGDHPFSLVPIVVGSINYKSEQKYGKLLSEYVEDDETLFVISSDFCHWGRNFDYMPYEKDVDKSISGYIKHLDTQGMDIIEEQDGKKFVNYLKETENTICGRHPITVFLEAIKHSSLKTVTKFVKYAQSGEIHSKYDSSVSYASSYTVVDI
;
A
#
# COMPACT_ATOMS: atom_id res chain seq x y z
N MET A 1 -9.71 -8.67 8.08
CA MET A 1 -10.46 -7.48 7.65
C MET A 1 -11.13 -7.63 6.27
N HIS A 2 -10.52 -8.33 5.30
CA HIS A 2 -11.05 -8.36 3.92
C HIS A 2 -12.23 -9.31 3.66
N LEU A 3 -12.36 -10.42 4.39
CA LEU A 3 -13.38 -11.45 4.10
C LEU A 3 -14.83 -10.93 4.06
N PRO A 4 -15.28 -10.05 4.98
CA PRO A 4 -16.63 -9.49 4.89
C PRO A 4 -16.87 -8.69 3.60
N TYR A 5 -15.88 -7.90 3.15
CA TYR A 5 -15.97 -7.15 1.90
C TYR A 5 -16.00 -8.09 0.69
N ILE A 6 -15.13 -9.09 0.67
CA ILE A 6 -15.10 -10.09 -0.41
C ILE A 6 -16.45 -10.82 -0.49
N LYS A 7 -16.98 -11.33 0.63
CA LYS A 7 -18.30 -11.99 0.65
C LYS A 7 -19.42 -11.04 0.22
N LYS A 8 -19.34 -9.75 0.59
CA LYS A 8 -20.34 -8.75 0.17
C LYS A 8 -20.33 -8.50 -1.33
N ILE A 9 -19.15 -8.44 -1.95
CA ILE A 9 -18.97 -8.16 -3.38
C ILE A 9 -19.29 -9.39 -4.22
N PHE A 10 -18.79 -10.57 -3.85
CA PHE A 10 -18.99 -11.81 -4.60
C PHE A 10 -20.36 -12.43 -4.35
N GLY A 11 -21.08 -12.06 -3.29
CA GLY A 11 -22.39 -12.64 -2.99
C GLY A 11 -22.28 -14.16 -2.86
N ASP A 12 -23.03 -14.89 -3.68
CA ASP A 12 -23.02 -16.36 -3.72
C ASP A 12 -22.17 -16.94 -4.86
N HIS A 13 -21.46 -16.09 -5.62
CA HIS A 13 -20.50 -16.56 -6.61
C HIS A 13 -19.37 -17.34 -5.91
N PRO A 14 -19.11 -18.59 -6.34
CA PRO A 14 -18.06 -19.40 -5.74
C PRO A 14 -16.69 -18.82 -6.07
N PHE A 15 -15.78 -18.84 -5.08
CA PHE A 15 -14.38 -18.48 -5.27
C PHE A 15 -13.50 -19.32 -4.35
N SER A 16 -12.23 -19.47 -4.73
CA SER A 16 -11.20 -20.06 -3.88
C SER A 16 -10.41 -18.96 -3.19
N LEU A 17 -10.09 -19.14 -1.90
CA LEU A 17 -9.29 -18.18 -1.13
C LEU A 17 -7.90 -18.76 -0.86
N VAL A 18 -6.86 -18.00 -1.24
CA VAL A 18 -5.46 -18.30 -0.89
C VAL A 18 -4.93 -17.24 0.08
N PRO A 19 -4.96 -17.47 1.40
CA PRO A 19 -4.43 -16.52 2.37
C PRO A 19 -2.89 -16.57 2.41
N ILE A 20 -2.24 -15.43 2.18
CA ILE A 20 -0.78 -15.28 2.29
C ILE A 20 -0.46 -14.31 3.42
N VAL A 21 0.29 -14.78 4.42
CA VAL A 21 0.80 -13.93 5.50
C VAL A 21 2.22 -13.49 5.15
N VAL A 22 2.39 -12.19 4.89
CA VAL A 22 3.69 -11.60 4.59
C VAL A 22 4.28 -11.01 5.87
N GLY A 23 5.39 -11.58 6.33
CA GLY A 23 6.13 -11.10 7.50
C GLY A 23 7.11 -9.98 7.18
N SER A 24 7.99 -9.67 8.13
CA SER A 24 9.11 -8.74 7.92
C SER A 24 10.18 -9.39 7.04
N ILE A 25 10.31 -8.91 5.81
CA ILE A 25 11.23 -9.46 4.80
C ILE A 25 12.12 -8.37 4.20
N ASN A 26 13.18 -8.78 3.51
CA ASN A 26 14.07 -7.85 2.79
C ASN A 26 13.72 -7.78 1.30
N TYR A 27 14.23 -6.75 0.62
CA TYR A 27 13.93 -6.51 -0.79
C TYR A 27 14.26 -7.68 -1.73
N LYS A 28 15.32 -8.44 -1.45
CA LYS A 28 15.65 -9.64 -2.23
C LYS A 28 14.56 -10.72 -2.11
N SER A 29 13.97 -10.85 -0.92
CA SER A 29 12.84 -11.77 -0.69
C SER A 29 11.57 -11.25 -1.34
N GLU A 30 11.32 -9.94 -1.29
CA GLU A 30 10.18 -9.29 -1.98
C GLU A 30 10.24 -9.57 -3.48
N GLN A 31 11.41 -9.40 -4.11
CA GLN A 31 11.64 -9.73 -5.52
C GLN A 31 11.39 -11.22 -5.82
N LYS A 32 11.91 -12.11 -4.96
CA LYS A 32 11.72 -13.56 -5.11
C LYS A 32 10.24 -13.94 -5.07
N TYR A 33 9.48 -13.39 -4.12
CA TYR A 33 8.06 -13.70 -3.99
C TYR A 33 7.22 -12.99 -5.05
N GLY A 34 7.58 -11.78 -5.46
CA GLY A 34 6.93 -11.10 -6.59
C GLY A 34 7.05 -11.92 -7.86
N LYS A 35 8.27 -12.38 -8.19
CA LYS A 35 8.48 -13.28 -9.34
C LYS A 35 7.72 -14.61 -9.22
N LEU A 36 7.59 -15.16 -8.01
CA LEU A 36 6.81 -16.39 -7.80
C LEU A 36 5.32 -16.14 -8.05
N LEU A 37 4.80 -14.97 -7.67
CA LEU A 37 3.39 -14.64 -7.79
C LEU A 37 3.00 -14.06 -9.15
N SER A 38 3.97 -13.72 -10.01
CA SER A 38 3.69 -13.05 -11.28
C SER A 38 2.86 -13.89 -12.25
N GLU A 39 2.99 -15.22 -12.22
CA GLU A 39 2.15 -16.12 -13.05
C GLU A 39 0.66 -16.01 -12.70
N TYR A 40 0.34 -15.75 -11.42
CA TYR A 40 -1.04 -15.55 -10.98
C TYR A 40 -1.54 -14.13 -11.24
N VAL A 41 -0.64 -13.15 -11.44
CA VAL A 41 -1.03 -11.80 -11.91
C VAL A 41 -1.49 -11.86 -13.36
N GLU A 42 -0.97 -12.81 -14.15
CA GLU A 42 -1.34 -13.03 -15.56
C GLU A 42 -2.64 -13.83 -15.74
N ASP A 43 -3.16 -14.42 -14.67
CA ASP A 43 -4.40 -15.19 -14.67
C ASP A 43 -5.62 -14.26 -14.50
N ASP A 44 -6.51 -14.23 -15.51
CA ASP A 44 -7.68 -13.37 -15.53
C ASP A 44 -8.80 -13.83 -14.59
N GLU A 45 -8.69 -15.03 -14.01
CA GLU A 45 -9.56 -15.52 -12.94
C GLU A 45 -9.02 -15.20 -11.53
N THR A 46 -7.83 -14.61 -11.42
CA THR A 46 -7.19 -14.30 -10.13
C THR A 46 -7.34 -12.83 -9.73
N LEU A 47 -7.78 -12.59 -8.49
CA LEU A 47 -7.80 -11.26 -7.85
C LEU A 47 -6.82 -11.19 -6.69
N PHE A 48 -5.89 -10.22 -6.74
CA PHE A 48 -5.03 -9.88 -5.61
C PHE A 48 -5.68 -8.85 -4.70
N VAL A 49 -5.69 -9.12 -3.40
CA VAL A 49 -6.09 -8.16 -2.36
C VAL A 49 -4.90 -7.87 -1.46
N ILE A 50 -4.32 -6.68 -1.60
CA ILE A 50 -3.16 -6.23 -0.83
C ILE A 50 -3.64 -5.41 0.38
N SER A 51 -3.35 -5.92 1.58
CA SER A 51 -3.79 -5.30 2.83
C SER A 51 -2.77 -4.30 3.36
N SER A 52 -3.14 -3.02 3.49
CA SER A 52 -2.31 -2.01 4.15
C SER A 52 -3.13 -0.83 4.65
N ASP A 53 -2.77 -0.34 5.84
CA ASP A 53 -2.96 1.06 6.23
C ASP A 53 -1.71 1.86 5.81
N PHE A 54 -1.82 3.19 5.75
CA PHE A 54 -0.73 4.10 5.37
C PHE A 54 -0.02 4.67 6.62
N CYS A 55 0.30 5.96 6.71
CA CYS A 55 0.98 6.53 7.86
C CYS A 55 0.21 6.31 9.16
N HIS A 56 0.89 5.75 10.16
CA HIS A 56 0.51 5.75 11.57
C HIS A 56 1.33 6.85 12.24
N TRP A 57 0.73 8.02 12.45
CA TRP A 57 1.39 9.17 13.04
C TRP A 57 0.98 9.37 14.49
N GLY A 58 1.93 9.64 15.37
CA GLY A 58 1.70 9.99 16.76
C GLY A 58 2.66 9.30 17.72
N ARG A 59 2.65 9.77 18.97
CA ARG A 59 3.58 9.27 20.00
C ARG A 59 3.42 7.77 20.26
N ASN A 60 2.21 7.23 20.15
CA ASN A 60 1.93 5.81 20.36
C ASN A 60 2.51 4.91 19.26
N PHE A 61 2.98 5.50 18.16
CA PHE A 61 3.61 4.81 17.04
C PHE A 61 5.11 5.13 16.93
N ASP A 62 5.67 5.91 17.87
CA ASP A 62 7.04 6.43 17.83
C ASP A 62 7.40 7.11 16.49
N TYR A 63 6.41 7.71 15.82
CA TYR A 63 6.56 8.32 14.50
C TYR A 63 5.83 9.66 14.45
N MET A 64 6.59 10.76 14.52
CA MET A 64 6.04 12.11 14.51
C MET A 64 6.85 13.12 13.68
N PRO A 65 7.30 12.77 12.46
CA PRO A 65 7.94 13.76 11.61
C PRO A 65 6.94 14.86 11.26
N TYR A 66 7.43 16.09 11.16
CA TYR A 66 6.65 17.24 10.72
C TYR A 66 7.56 18.36 10.25
N GLU A 67 7.40 18.76 8.99
CA GLU A 67 8.14 19.87 8.39
C GLU A 67 7.17 20.97 7.98
N LYS A 68 7.20 22.07 8.73
CA LYS A 68 6.29 23.21 8.53
C LYS A 68 6.44 23.90 7.18
N ASP A 69 7.63 23.79 6.56
CA ASP A 69 7.91 24.35 5.24
C ASP A 69 7.28 23.52 4.11
N VAL A 70 6.96 22.24 4.37
CA VAL A 70 6.25 21.36 3.43
C VAL A 70 4.73 21.59 3.54
N ASP A 71 4.18 21.59 4.75
CA ASP A 71 2.78 21.94 5.01
C ASP A 71 2.63 22.65 6.37
N LYS A 72 1.68 23.58 6.46
CA LYS A 72 1.43 24.36 7.69
C LYS A 72 0.75 23.56 8.79
N SER A 73 0.17 22.41 8.45
CA SER A 73 -0.56 21.51 9.34
C SER A 73 0.08 20.13 9.37
N ILE A 74 -0.02 19.45 10.52
CA ILE A 74 0.52 18.09 10.64
C ILE A 74 -0.26 17.13 9.73
N SER A 75 -1.60 17.25 9.68
CA SER A 75 -2.43 16.45 8.77
C SER A 75 -2.08 16.65 7.29
N GLY A 76 -1.78 17.88 6.87
CA GLY A 76 -1.34 18.17 5.51
C GLY A 76 0.04 17.60 5.21
N TYR A 77 0.97 17.64 6.17
CA TYR A 77 2.27 17.00 6.05
C TYR A 77 2.17 15.47 5.96
N ILE A 78 1.33 14.83 6.78
CA ILE A 78 1.06 13.39 6.69
C ILE A 78 0.48 13.04 5.32
N LYS A 79 -0.49 13.83 4.85
CA LYS A 79 -1.06 13.65 3.52
C LYS A 79 -0.01 13.80 2.42
N HIS A 80 0.90 14.76 2.55
CA HIS A 80 2.02 14.92 1.61
C HIS A 80 2.89 13.66 1.57
N LEU A 81 3.33 13.16 2.74
CA LEU A 81 4.12 11.94 2.84
C LEU A 81 3.39 10.75 2.20
N ASP A 82 2.12 10.54 2.55
CA ASP A 82 1.33 9.43 2.01
C ASP A 82 1.13 9.56 0.50
N THR A 83 0.85 10.77 -0.02
CA THR A 83 0.73 11.01 -1.46
C THR A 83 2.03 10.67 -2.19
N GLN A 84 3.21 11.01 -1.65
CA GLN A 84 4.48 10.60 -2.28
C GLN A 84 4.61 9.08 -2.39
N GLY A 85 4.23 8.34 -1.34
CA GLY A 85 4.22 6.88 -1.37
C GLY A 85 3.20 6.33 -2.37
N MET A 86 2.01 6.92 -2.43
CA MET A 86 0.94 6.58 -3.37
C MET A 86 1.38 6.81 -4.82
N ASP A 87 1.97 7.96 -5.14
CA ASP A 87 2.44 8.31 -6.48
C ASP A 87 3.49 7.29 -6.97
N ILE A 88 4.42 6.89 -6.10
CA ILE A 88 5.41 5.86 -6.44
C ILE A 88 4.77 4.48 -6.68
N ILE A 89 3.72 4.14 -5.92
CA ILE A 89 2.95 2.91 -6.14
C ILE A 89 2.19 2.97 -7.48
N GLU A 90 1.66 4.15 -7.86
CA GLU A 90 1.04 4.37 -9.18
C GLU A 90 2.04 4.26 -10.34
N GLU A 91 3.30 4.67 -10.12
CA GLU A 91 4.42 4.44 -11.05
C GLU A 91 4.85 2.96 -11.13
N GLN A 92 4.34 2.10 -10.24
CA GLN A 92 4.64 0.68 -10.15
C GLN A 92 6.13 0.35 -9.95
N ASP A 93 6.88 1.23 -9.28
CA ASP A 93 8.32 1.06 -9.04
C ASP A 93 8.60 0.62 -7.58
N GLY A 94 8.71 -0.69 -7.38
CA GLY A 94 9.01 -1.29 -6.08
C GLY A 94 10.35 -0.83 -5.48
N LYS A 95 11.35 -0.51 -6.30
CA LYS A 95 12.65 -0.04 -5.80
C LYS A 95 12.56 1.39 -5.29
N LYS A 96 11.88 2.28 -6.03
CA LYS A 96 11.59 3.64 -5.56
C LYS A 96 10.78 3.61 -4.27
N PHE A 97 9.79 2.71 -4.17
CA PHE A 97 8.97 2.62 -2.96
C PHE A 97 9.80 2.21 -1.73
N VAL A 98 10.69 1.22 -1.88
CA VAL A 98 11.62 0.83 -0.81
C VAL A 98 12.58 1.95 -0.43
N ASN A 99 13.04 2.75 -1.40
CA ASN A 99 13.90 3.91 -1.11
C ASN A 99 13.13 5.01 -0.36
N TYR A 100 11.91 5.33 -0.81
CA TYR A 100 11.02 6.24 -0.11
C TYR A 100 10.79 5.83 1.36
N LEU A 101 10.55 4.54 1.62
CA LEU A 101 10.37 4.03 2.98
C LEU A 101 11.65 4.16 3.83
N LYS A 102 12.83 4.02 3.22
CA LYS A 102 14.11 4.21 3.93
C LYS A 102 14.38 5.68 4.24
N GLU A 103 13.97 6.58 3.37
CA GLU A 103 14.20 8.01 3.50
C GLU A 103 13.23 8.67 4.48
N THR A 104 11.96 8.27 4.43
CA THR A 104 10.88 8.89 5.22
C THR A 104 10.54 8.13 6.49
N GLU A 105 10.92 6.86 6.57
CA GLU A 105 10.50 5.92 7.62
C GLU A 105 8.97 5.81 7.78
N ASN A 106 8.19 6.16 6.74
CA ASN A 106 6.72 6.13 6.82
C ASN A 106 6.21 4.75 7.27
N THR A 107 5.27 4.77 8.22
CA THR A 107 4.80 3.63 8.99
C THR A 107 3.73 2.79 8.29
N ILE A 108 3.80 2.71 6.95
CA ILE A 108 2.92 1.90 6.10
C ILE A 108 3.03 0.42 6.51
N CYS A 109 1.97 -0.14 7.09
CA CYS A 109 2.02 -1.46 7.73
C CYS A 109 2.14 -2.61 6.71
N GLY A 110 1.57 -2.45 5.53
CA GLY A 110 1.62 -3.38 4.41
C GLY A 110 2.73 -3.10 3.41
N ARG A 111 3.81 -2.41 3.82
CA ARG A 111 4.96 -2.12 2.93
C ARG A 111 5.51 -3.34 2.20
N HIS A 112 5.62 -4.49 2.89
CA HIS A 112 6.14 -5.72 2.28
C HIS A 112 5.19 -6.34 1.26
N PRO A 113 3.90 -6.60 1.57
CA PRO A 113 2.97 -7.11 0.55
C PRO A 113 2.76 -6.13 -0.62
N ILE A 114 2.83 -4.82 -0.40
CA ILE A 114 2.85 -3.82 -1.49
C ILE A 114 4.07 -4.05 -2.40
N THR A 115 5.29 -4.08 -1.85
CA THR A 115 6.49 -4.28 -2.69
C THR A 115 6.50 -5.63 -3.40
N VAL A 116 6.03 -6.71 -2.74
CA VAL A 116 5.86 -8.03 -3.38
C VAL A 116 4.94 -7.92 -4.60
N PHE A 117 3.81 -7.23 -4.48
CA PHE A 117 2.86 -7.06 -5.58
C PHE A 117 3.45 -6.19 -6.71
N LEU A 118 4.17 -5.12 -6.39
CA LEU A 118 4.87 -4.30 -7.38
C LEU A 118 5.93 -5.11 -8.16
N GLU A 119 6.70 -5.95 -7.48
CA GLU A 119 7.64 -6.85 -8.17
C GLU A 119 6.91 -7.96 -8.95
N ALA A 120 5.71 -8.38 -8.54
CA ALA A 120 4.89 -9.34 -9.31
C ALA A 120 4.41 -8.73 -10.63
N ILE A 121 3.87 -7.51 -10.61
CA ILE A 121 3.48 -6.77 -11.82
C ILE A 121 4.68 -6.63 -12.76
N LYS A 122 5.82 -6.19 -12.24
CA LYS A 122 7.05 -6.00 -13.02
C LYS A 122 7.58 -7.29 -13.67
N HIS A 123 7.33 -8.44 -13.06
CA HIS A 123 7.71 -9.75 -13.60
C HIS A 123 6.64 -10.37 -14.49
N SER A 124 5.42 -9.83 -14.50
CA SER A 124 4.38 -10.20 -15.46
C SER A 124 4.67 -9.60 -16.84
N SER A 125 4.07 -10.18 -17.86
CA SER A 125 4.03 -9.68 -19.23
C SER A 125 2.94 -8.64 -19.47
N LEU A 126 2.07 -8.42 -18.47
CA LEU A 126 0.96 -7.47 -18.56
C LEU A 126 1.44 -6.03 -18.39
N LYS A 127 0.91 -5.13 -19.22
CA LYS A 127 0.93 -3.70 -18.93
C LYS A 127 -0.25 -3.40 -18.03
N THR A 128 -0.01 -2.73 -16.92
CA THR A 128 -1.07 -2.41 -15.97
C THR A 128 -0.99 -0.96 -15.54
N VAL A 129 -2.11 -0.44 -15.03
CA VAL A 129 -2.22 0.89 -14.44
C VAL A 129 -2.74 0.75 -13.03
N THR A 130 -2.03 1.34 -12.07
CA THR A 130 -2.48 1.46 -10.68
C THR A 130 -3.01 2.86 -10.42
N LYS A 131 -4.16 2.97 -9.76
CA LYS A 131 -4.75 4.26 -9.35
C LYS A 131 -5.33 4.21 -7.95
N PHE A 132 -5.01 5.20 -7.14
CA PHE A 132 -5.70 5.46 -5.88
C PHE A 132 -7.02 6.18 -6.12
N VAL A 133 -8.09 5.71 -5.46
CA VAL A 133 -9.45 6.25 -5.63
C VAL A 133 -9.94 7.03 -4.42
N LYS A 134 -9.33 6.78 -3.25
CA LYS A 134 -9.71 7.47 -2.02
C LYS A 134 -8.55 7.49 -1.04
N TYR A 135 -8.45 8.61 -0.34
CA TYR A 135 -7.57 8.82 0.80
C TYR A 135 -8.40 9.38 1.97
N ALA A 136 -8.11 8.93 3.18
CA ALA A 136 -8.70 9.43 4.41
C ALA A 136 -7.70 9.33 5.57
N GLN A 137 -7.92 10.11 6.61
CA GLN A 137 -7.22 10.00 7.89
C GLN A 137 -8.25 9.66 8.97
N SER A 138 -7.89 8.89 9.98
CA SER A 138 -8.79 8.52 11.08
C SER A 138 -9.27 9.73 11.89
N GLY A 139 -8.49 10.83 11.85
CA GLY A 139 -8.84 12.13 12.41
C GLY A 139 -7.83 13.21 12.01
N GLU A 140 -8.23 14.47 12.11
CA GLU A 140 -7.31 15.60 11.98
C GLU A 140 -6.40 15.70 13.21
N ILE A 141 -5.16 16.15 12.98
CA ILE A 141 -4.17 16.36 14.02
C ILE A 141 -4.06 17.86 14.30
N HIS A 142 -4.39 18.25 15.52
CA HIS A 142 -4.31 19.64 15.98
C HIS A 142 -3.11 19.87 16.89
N SER A 143 -2.56 18.82 17.48
CA SER A 143 -1.43 18.90 18.40
C SER A 143 -0.55 17.66 18.36
N LYS A 144 0.65 17.78 18.96
CA LYS A 144 1.60 16.67 19.14
C LYS A 144 1.11 15.54 20.06
N TYR A 145 -0.03 15.72 20.73
CA TYR A 145 -0.63 14.72 21.60
C TYR A 145 -1.69 13.88 20.90
N ASP A 146 -2.10 14.30 19.70
CA ASP A 146 -3.04 13.53 18.89
C ASP A 146 -2.30 12.42 18.13
N SER A 147 -3.07 11.51 17.56
CA SER A 147 -2.57 10.44 16.69
C SER A 147 -3.56 10.18 15.58
N SER A 148 -3.07 9.78 14.41
CA SER A 148 -3.90 9.45 13.25
C SER A 148 -3.33 8.27 12.49
N VAL A 149 -4.22 7.50 11.87
CA VAL A 149 -3.88 6.47 10.89
C VAL A 149 -4.49 6.87 9.56
N SER A 150 -3.67 6.84 8.51
CA SER A 150 -4.09 7.10 7.14
C SER A 150 -4.60 5.83 6.45
N TYR A 151 -5.63 5.99 5.62
CA TYR A 151 -6.24 4.94 4.83
C TYR A 151 -6.25 5.35 3.36
N ALA A 152 -5.85 4.44 2.48
CA ALA A 152 -5.91 4.64 1.04
C ALA A 152 -6.48 3.38 0.37
N SER A 153 -7.27 3.58 -0.68
CA SER A 153 -7.77 2.48 -1.52
C SER A 153 -7.35 2.70 -2.96
N SER A 154 -6.83 1.66 -3.60
CA SER A 154 -6.42 1.66 -5.00
C SER A 154 -6.95 0.44 -5.75
N TYR A 155 -6.86 0.49 -7.06
CA TYR A 155 -7.02 -0.66 -7.94
C TYR A 155 -5.87 -0.70 -8.94
N THR A 156 -5.57 -1.91 -9.44
CA THR A 156 -4.68 -2.14 -10.56
C THR A 156 -5.46 -2.90 -11.63
N VAL A 157 -5.37 -2.46 -12.88
CA VAL A 157 -6.04 -3.09 -14.03
C VAL A 157 -5.07 -3.20 -15.21
N VAL A 158 -5.33 -4.14 -16.11
CA VAL A 158 -4.60 -4.24 -17.39
C VAL A 158 -4.89 -3.01 -18.26
N ASP A 159 -3.84 -2.42 -18.81
CA ASP A 159 -3.92 -1.31 -19.77
C ASP A 159 -4.26 -1.88 -21.15
N ILE A 160 -5.51 -1.64 -21.61
CA ILE A 160 -6.06 -2.15 -22.87
C ILE A 160 -5.94 -1.09 -23.97
#